data_AF-A0A961DIS8-F1
#
_entry.id   AF-A0A961DIS8-F1
#
_cell.length_a   1.000
_cell.length_b   1.000
_cell.length_c   1.000
_cell.angle_alpha   90.00
_cell.angle_beta   90.00
_cell.angle_gamma   90.00
#
_symmetry.space_group_name_H-M   'P 1'
#
loop_
_entity.id
_entity.type
_entity.pdbx_description
1 polymer ?
#
loop_
_entity_poly.entity_id
_entity_poly.type
_entity_poly.pdbx_seq_one_letter_code
_entity_poly.pdbx_strand_id
1 'polypeptide(L)'
;MGKSKFSKVRKSAEVSLEPRPFPMPDVVEGAELLVLPAIPANKPFFNATLKEAAKKVKPKGRRQDVEITAESYELGLAENRKIYPGLVVVGWNGILDDAGNPVEFTAEDCADFLEQLPDWLFADLVGYCVNPRNFIDTPDGANLGKS
;
A
#
# COMPACT_ATOMS: atom_id res chain seq x y z
N MET A 1 18.76 -37.09 -14.98
CA MET A 1 17.97 -35.90 -14.58
C MET A 1 16.88 -35.67 -15.62
N GLY A 2 15.61 -35.85 -15.25
CA GLY A 2 14.49 -35.63 -16.18
C GLY A 2 14.29 -34.14 -16.45
N LYS A 3 14.09 -33.77 -17.72
CA LYS A 3 13.76 -32.38 -18.11
C LYS A 3 12.43 -31.99 -17.44
N SER A 4 12.40 -30.85 -16.76
CA SER A 4 11.18 -30.32 -16.15
C SER A 4 10.11 -30.08 -17.21
N LYS A 5 8.89 -30.57 -16.96
CA LYS A 5 7.71 -30.33 -17.82
C LYS A 5 7.24 -28.87 -17.85
N PHE A 6 7.85 -28.00 -17.03
CA PHE A 6 7.50 -26.60 -16.85
C PHE A 6 8.52 -25.63 -17.49
N SER A 7 9.18 -26.04 -18.58
CA SER A 7 10.21 -25.23 -19.27
C SER A 7 9.74 -23.89 -19.82
N LYS A 8 8.41 -23.64 -19.87
CA LYS A 8 7.81 -22.39 -20.34
C LYS A 8 7.42 -21.42 -19.22
N VAL A 9 7.55 -21.80 -17.95
CA VAL A 9 7.28 -20.89 -16.83
C VAL A 9 8.38 -19.83 -16.81
N ARG A 10 8.02 -18.59 -17.14
CA ARG A 10 8.91 -17.45 -16.95
C ARG A 10 8.99 -17.16 -15.46
N LYS A 11 10.18 -16.95 -14.93
CA LYS A 11 10.31 -16.34 -13.59
C LYS A 11 9.58 -15.00 -13.64
N SER A 12 8.69 -14.77 -12.67
CA SER A 12 8.01 -13.48 -12.54
C SER A 12 9.04 -12.38 -12.42
N ALA A 13 8.77 -11.23 -13.02
CA ALA A 13 9.58 -10.04 -12.81
C ALA A 13 9.62 -9.67 -11.32
N GLU A 14 10.75 -9.15 -10.86
CA GLU A 14 10.93 -8.73 -9.48
C GLU A 14 10.12 -7.45 -9.21
N VAL A 15 9.55 -7.37 -8.02
CA VAL A 15 8.83 -6.17 -7.57
C VAL A 15 9.85 -5.13 -7.16
N SER A 16 9.79 -3.96 -7.78
CA SER A 16 10.58 -2.79 -7.46
C SER A 16 10.16 -2.20 -6.11
N LEU A 17 11.14 -1.69 -5.37
CA LEU A 17 10.94 -0.91 -4.15
C LEU A 17 11.21 0.59 -4.38
N GLU A 18 11.17 1.03 -5.63
CA GLU A 18 11.19 2.46 -5.96
C GLU A 18 9.80 3.08 -5.76
N PRO A 19 9.70 4.28 -5.18
CA PRO A 19 8.42 4.96 -5.02
C PRO A 19 7.72 5.21 -6.37
N ARG A 20 6.43 4.93 -6.43
CA ARG A 20 5.56 5.22 -7.58
C ARG A 20 4.56 6.32 -7.22
N PRO A 21 4.26 7.24 -8.15
CA PRO A 21 3.21 8.22 -7.92
C PRO A 21 1.84 7.53 -7.92
N PHE A 22 1.02 7.87 -6.93
CA PHE A 22 -0.40 7.55 -6.86
C PHE A 22 -1.17 8.88 -6.90
N PRO A 23 -1.86 9.21 -8.01
CA PRO A 23 -2.52 10.49 -8.17
C PRO A 23 -3.75 10.60 -7.24
N MET A 24 -3.96 11.79 -6.67
CA MET A 24 -5.05 12.12 -5.75
C MET A 24 -5.93 13.25 -6.31
N PRO A 25 -6.54 13.09 -7.51
CA PRO A 25 -7.24 14.18 -8.18
C PRO A 25 -8.48 14.67 -7.40
N ASP A 26 -9.06 13.81 -6.56
CA ASP A 26 -10.23 14.12 -5.74
C ASP A 26 -9.90 14.89 -4.45
N VAL A 27 -8.62 15.14 -4.17
CA VAL A 27 -8.15 15.94 -3.02
C VAL A 27 -7.77 17.34 -3.46
N VAL A 28 -6.74 17.45 -4.30
CA VAL A 28 -6.26 18.69 -4.91
C VAL A 28 -5.75 18.38 -6.31
N GLU A 29 -6.02 19.25 -7.28
CA GLU A 29 -5.52 19.09 -8.64
C GLU A 29 -3.97 19.04 -8.64
N GLY A 30 -3.42 17.97 -9.22
CA GLY A 30 -1.97 17.74 -9.26
C GLY A 30 -1.37 17.13 -7.99
N ALA A 31 -2.17 16.82 -6.97
CA ALA A 31 -1.69 16.09 -5.80
C ALA A 31 -1.39 14.62 -6.15
N GLU A 32 -0.28 14.12 -5.61
CA GLU A 32 0.10 12.71 -5.72
C GLU A 32 0.84 12.23 -4.46
N LEU A 33 0.63 10.97 -4.10
CA LEU A 33 1.38 10.28 -3.05
C LEU A 33 2.51 9.48 -3.70
N LEU A 34 3.70 9.49 -3.10
CA LEU A 34 4.78 8.60 -3.49
C LEU A 34 4.70 7.33 -2.65
N VAL A 35 4.40 6.21 -3.31
CA VAL A 35 4.02 4.97 -2.63
C VAL A 35 4.95 3.80 -2.95
N LEU A 36 5.13 2.92 -1.97
CA LEU A 36 5.81 1.64 -2.05
C LEU A 36 4.79 0.49 -2.06
N PRO A 37 5.16 -0.73 -2.50
CA PRO A 37 4.25 -1.85 -2.46
C PRO A 37 3.94 -2.27 -1.01
N ALA A 38 2.67 -2.54 -0.72
CA ALA A 38 2.19 -3.05 0.57
C ALA A 38 2.18 -4.60 0.57
N ILE A 39 3.34 -5.20 0.27
CA ILE A 39 3.52 -6.65 0.15
C ILE A 39 4.77 -7.12 0.92
N PRO A 40 4.97 -8.44 1.15
CA PRO A 40 6.12 -8.94 1.92
C PRO A 40 7.51 -8.54 1.41
N ALA A 41 7.64 -8.16 0.13
CA ALA A 41 8.88 -7.62 -0.42
C ALA A 41 9.30 -6.30 0.25
N ASN A 42 8.34 -5.46 0.66
CA ASN A 42 8.57 -4.28 1.48
C ASN A 42 8.70 -4.72 2.96
N LYS A 43 9.94 -5.08 3.35
CA LYS A 43 10.22 -5.63 4.70
C LYS A 43 9.83 -4.68 5.84
N PRO A 44 10.09 -3.35 5.79
CA PRO A 44 9.65 -2.43 6.83
C PRO A 44 8.13 -2.49 7.08
N PHE A 45 7.33 -2.39 6.02
CA PHE A 45 5.88 -2.55 6.09
C PHE A 45 5.49 -3.91 6.67
N PHE A 46 6.02 -4.99 6.10
CA PHE A 46 5.67 -6.35 6.50
C PHE A 46 5.96 -6.63 7.98
N ASN A 47 7.12 -6.16 8.48
CA ASN A 47 7.47 -6.29 9.89
C ASN A 47 6.52 -5.51 10.80
N ALA A 48 6.08 -4.31 10.40
CA ALA A 48 5.10 -3.54 11.14
C ALA A 48 3.74 -4.25 11.18
N THR A 49 3.28 -4.80 10.05
CA THR A 49 2.05 -5.60 9.99
C THR A 49 2.12 -6.82 10.91
N LEU A 50 3.24 -7.55 10.92
CA LEU A 50 3.43 -8.69 11.83
C LEU A 50 3.41 -8.27 13.30
N LYS A 51 4.00 -7.11 13.63
CA LYS A 51 3.98 -6.56 15.00
C LYS A 51 2.56 -6.22 15.44
N GLU A 52 1.74 -5.62 14.58
CA GLU A 52 0.33 -5.35 14.88
C GLU A 52 -0.52 -6.61 14.97
N ALA A 53 -0.28 -7.60 14.11
CA ALA A 53 -0.95 -8.89 14.19
C ALA A 53 -0.64 -9.61 15.51
N ALA A 54 0.63 -9.58 15.95
CA ALA A 54 1.06 -10.20 17.20
C ALA A 54 0.35 -9.61 18.44
N LYS A 55 0.02 -8.30 18.44
CA LYS A 55 -0.74 -7.67 19.54
C LYS A 55 -2.15 -8.22 19.70
N LYS A 56 -2.74 -8.77 18.64
CA LYS A 56 -4.12 -9.28 18.63
C LYS A 56 -4.23 -10.75 19.02
N VAL A 57 -3.12 -11.49 18.98
CA VAL A 57 -3.09 -12.90 19.37
C VAL A 57 -3.23 -12.99 20.89
N LYS A 58 -4.46 -13.18 21.38
CA LYS A 58 -4.70 -13.57 22.78
C LYS A 58 -4.11 -14.96 23.05
N PRO A 59 -3.66 -15.28 24.28
CA PRO A 59 -3.07 -16.57 24.59
C PRO A 59 -4.07 -17.72 24.35
N LYS A 60 -3.65 -18.68 23.51
CA LYS A 60 -4.10 -20.08 23.33
C LYS A 60 -5.56 -20.42 23.68
N GLY A 61 -6.36 -20.74 22.65
CA GLY A 61 -7.51 -21.65 22.84
C GLY A 61 -8.57 -21.64 21.76
N ARG A 62 -8.69 -20.58 20.96
CA ARG A 62 -9.69 -20.52 19.87
C ARG A 62 -8.99 -20.29 18.55
N ARG A 63 -9.14 -21.23 17.62
CA ARG A 63 -9.05 -20.92 16.19
C ARG A 63 -10.16 -19.88 15.96
N GLN A 64 -9.77 -18.64 15.71
CA GLN A 64 -10.70 -17.67 15.17
C GLN A 64 -10.90 -18.09 13.72
N ASP A 65 -12.07 -18.64 13.39
CA ASP A 65 -12.52 -18.61 12.01
C ASP A 65 -12.63 -17.13 11.66
N VAL A 66 -11.72 -16.66 10.83
CA VAL A 66 -11.75 -15.30 10.29
C VAL A 66 -12.82 -15.31 9.21
N GLU A 67 -14.05 -15.04 9.62
CA GLU A 67 -15.12 -14.75 8.68
C GLU A 67 -14.83 -13.39 8.06
N ILE A 68 -14.77 -13.32 6.72
CA ILE A 68 -14.60 -12.07 6.00
C ILE A 68 -15.94 -11.33 6.06
N THR A 69 -16.12 -10.54 7.11
CA THR A 69 -17.29 -9.67 7.32
C THR A 69 -16.95 -8.23 6.91
N ALA A 70 -17.96 -7.37 6.74
CA ALA A 70 -17.75 -5.93 6.54
C ALA A 70 -16.89 -5.32 7.67
N GLU A 71 -17.13 -5.75 8.92
CA GLU A 71 -16.32 -5.35 10.09
C GLU A 71 -14.84 -5.73 9.95
N SER A 72 -14.55 -6.91 9.38
CA SER A 72 -13.16 -7.34 9.13
C SER A 72 -12.45 -6.50 8.06
N TYR A 73 -13.21 -5.99 7.09
CA TYR A 73 -12.70 -5.10 6.04
C TYR A 73 -12.41 -3.70 6.60
N GLU A 74 -13.36 -3.12 7.33
CA GLU A 74 -13.20 -1.83 8.00
C GLU A 74 -12.03 -1.84 8.99
N LEU A 75 -11.90 -2.92 9.77
CA LEU A 75 -10.76 -3.12 10.66
C LEU A 75 -9.44 -3.16 9.89
N GLY A 76 -9.41 -3.83 8.73
CA GLY A 76 -8.24 -3.87 7.86
C GLY A 76 -7.85 -2.47 7.33
N LEU A 77 -8.81 -1.64 6.94
CA LEU A 77 -8.56 -0.27 6.53
C LEU A 77 -8.02 0.57 7.70
N ALA A 78 -8.65 0.51 8.87
CA ALA A 78 -8.20 1.25 10.05
C ALA A 78 -6.77 0.88 10.47
N GLU A 79 -6.37 -0.38 10.31
CA GLU A 79 -5.01 -0.83 10.57
C GLU A 79 -4.01 -0.34 9.51
N ASN A 80 -4.42 -0.39 8.24
CA ASN A 80 -3.61 0.15 7.15
C ASN A 80 -3.35 1.65 7.35
N ARG A 81 -4.35 2.43 7.77
CA ARG A 81 -4.17 3.87 8.08
C ARG A 81 -3.07 4.14 9.10
N LYS A 82 -2.86 3.23 10.06
CA LYS A 82 -1.80 3.35 11.09
C LYS A 82 -0.42 2.95 10.61
N ILE A 83 -0.34 2.04 9.64
CA ILE A 83 0.93 1.43 9.20
C ILE A 83 1.47 2.14 7.95
N TYR A 84 0.59 2.67 7.10
CA TYR A 84 0.98 3.24 5.82
C TYR A 84 1.91 4.47 5.91
N PRO A 85 1.73 5.42 6.85
CA PRO A 85 2.59 6.58 6.97
C PRO A 85 4.07 6.20 7.17
N GLY A 86 4.93 6.64 6.25
CA GLY A 86 6.38 6.40 6.29
C GLY A 86 6.83 4.99 5.93
N LEU A 87 5.93 4.01 5.76
CA LEU A 87 6.27 2.64 5.37
C LEU A 87 5.73 2.23 3.99
N VAL A 88 4.60 2.79 3.61
CA VAL A 88 3.96 2.61 2.30
C VAL A 88 3.90 3.94 1.57
N VAL A 89 3.38 4.98 2.22
CA VAL A 89 3.45 6.36 1.71
C VAL A 89 4.74 6.97 2.23
N VAL A 90 5.66 7.30 1.33
CA VAL A 90 7.03 7.75 1.67
C VAL A 90 7.32 9.18 1.20
N GLY A 91 6.33 9.83 0.60
CA GLY A 91 6.39 11.22 0.13
C GLY A 91 5.07 11.64 -0.49
N TRP A 92 4.96 12.91 -0.85
CA TRP A 92 3.88 13.44 -1.66
C TRP A 92 4.37 14.65 -2.47
N ASN A 93 3.61 15.01 -3.50
CA ASN A 93 3.75 16.25 -4.22
C ASN A 93 2.37 16.93 -4.31
N GLY A 94 2.35 18.27 -4.34
CA GLY A 94 1.11 19.02 -4.58
C GLY A 94 0.10 19.04 -3.42
N ILE A 95 0.49 18.60 -2.22
CA ILE A 95 -0.34 18.74 -1.01
C ILE A 95 -0.13 20.13 -0.41
N LEU A 96 -1.23 20.86 -0.21
CA LEU A 96 -1.25 22.23 0.29
C LEU A 96 -2.00 22.32 1.63
N ASP A 97 -1.60 23.24 2.49
CA ASP A 97 -2.33 23.59 3.71
C ASP A 97 -3.55 24.50 3.41
N ASP A 98 -4.32 24.84 4.45
CA ASP A 98 -5.48 25.74 4.34
C ASP A 98 -5.12 27.16 3.84
N ALA A 99 -3.85 27.56 3.96
CA ALA A 99 -3.33 28.84 3.48
C ALA A 99 -2.76 28.74 2.05
N GLY A 100 -2.78 27.56 1.43
CA GLY A 100 -2.27 27.29 0.09
C GLY A 100 -0.75 27.07 0.02
N ASN A 101 -0.08 26.87 1.15
CA ASN A 101 1.36 26.60 1.16
C ASN A 101 1.64 25.10 1.01
N PRO A 102 2.71 24.70 0.32
CA PRO A 102 3.14 23.30 0.27
C PRO A 102 3.42 22.74 1.67
N VAL A 103 2.83 21.59 1.97
CA VAL A 103 3.10 20.84 3.20
C VAL A 103 4.32 19.96 2.98
N GLU A 104 5.34 20.08 3.83
CA GLU A 104 6.48 19.16 3.80
C GLU A 104 6.03 17.76 4.24
N PHE A 105 6.55 16.73 3.59
CA PHE A 105 6.19 15.37 3.98
C PHE A 105 6.84 14.99 5.31
N THR A 106 6.00 14.66 6.29
CA THR A 106 6.41 13.92 7.49
C THR A 106 5.49 12.71 7.70
N ALA A 107 5.96 11.70 8.45
CA ALA A 107 5.12 10.54 8.75
C ALA A 107 3.92 10.90 9.64
N GLU A 108 4.04 11.93 10.49
CA GLU A 108 2.93 12.43 11.33
C GLU A 108 1.90 13.15 10.47
N ASP A 109 2.30 14.10 9.64
CA ASP A 109 1.37 14.81 8.75
C ASP A 109 0.72 13.85 7.74
N CYS A 110 1.45 12.82 7.32
CA CYS A 110 0.90 11.76 6.49
C CYS A 110 -0.17 10.95 7.22
N ALA A 111 0.00 10.66 8.52
CA ALA A 111 -1.04 9.98 9.30
C ALA A 111 -2.31 10.83 9.38
N ASP A 112 -2.15 12.12 9.70
CA ASP A 112 -3.27 13.06 9.81
C ASP A 112 -3.98 13.27 8.46
N PHE A 113 -3.21 13.36 7.38
CA PHE A 113 -3.74 13.45 6.02
C PHE A 113 -4.53 12.19 5.66
N LEU A 114 -3.96 11.00 5.88
CA LEU A 114 -4.64 9.75 5.59
C LEU A 114 -5.91 9.63 6.43
N GLU A 115 -5.91 9.98 7.72
CA GLU A 115 -7.12 9.92 8.56
C GLU A 115 -8.29 10.76 8.02
N GLN A 116 -8.00 11.88 7.36
CA GLN A 116 -9.01 12.76 6.76
C GLN A 116 -9.56 12.26 5.42
N LEU A 117 -8.90 11.29 4.78
CA LEU A 117 -9.36 10.77 3.49
C LEU A 117 -10.66 9.97 3.63
N PRO A 118 -11.63 10.17 2.72
CA PRO A 118 -12.78 9.27 2.60
C PRO A 118 -12.34 7.80 2.47
N ASP A 119 -13.09 6.89 3.09
CA ASP A 119 -12.72 5.46 3.12
C ASP A 119 -12.56 4.85 1.73
N TRP A 120 -13.39 5.24 0.77
CA TRP A 120 -13.32 4.74 -0.60
C TRP A 120 -12.00 5.12 -1.29
N LEU A 121 -11.48 6.32 -1.02
CA LEU A 121 -10.25 6.83 -1.62
C LEU A 121 -9.02 6.18 -0.97
N PHE A 122 -9.07 6.01 0.36
CA PHE A 122 -8.04 5.24 1.05
C PHE A 122 -8.05 3.76 0.64
N ALA A 123 -9.22 3.17 0.42
CA ALA A 123 -9.33 1.82 -0.09
C ALA A 123 -8.75 1.66 -1.50
N ASP A 124 -8.90 2.67 -2.37
CA ASP A 124 -8.29 2.68 -3.71
C ASP A 124 -6.76 2.72 -3.62
N LEU A 125 -6.20 3.58 -2.76
CA LEU A 125 -4.77 3.59 -2.43
C LEU A 125 -4.28 2.22 -1.93
N VAL A 126 -4.99 1.60 -0.99
CA VAL A 126 -4.67 0.25 -0.50
C VAL A 126 -4.69 -0.76 -1.65
N GLY A 127 -5.73 -0.74 -2.49
CA GLY A 127 -5.87 -1.60 -3.66
C GLY A 127 -4.70 -1.45 -4.64
N TYR A 128 -4.26 -0.22 -4.88
CA TYR A 128 -3.08 0.06 -5.69
C TYR A 128 -1.81 -0.54 -5.07
N CYS A 129 -1.57 -0.30 -3.78
CA CYS A 129 -0.35 -0.71 -3.09
C CYS A 129 -0.22 -2.22 -2.90
N VAL A 130 -1.33 -2.96 -2.76
CA VAL A 130 -1.29 -4.43 -2.60
C VAL A 130 -1.13 -5.18 -3.93
N ASN A 131 -1.33 -4.51 -5.07
CA ASN A 131 -1.20 -5.12 -6.39
C ASN A 131 0.26 -5.07 -6.89
N PRO A 132 0.99 -6.21 -6.91
CA PRO A 132 2.41 -6.20 -7.29
C PRO A 132 2.66 -5.73 -8.72
N ARG A 133 1.66 -5.83 -9.61
CA ARG A 133 1.80 -5.40 -11.02
C ARG A 133 2.07 -3.91 -11.17
N ASN A 134 1.63 -3.10 -10.21
CA ASN A 134 1.88 -1.65 -10.21
C ASN A 134 3.35 -1.31 -9.90
N PHE A 135 4.14 -2.29 -9.46
CA PHE A 135 5.51 -2.13 -9.00
C PHE A 135 6.48 -3.06 -9.74
N ILE A 136 6.07 -3.72 -10.82
CA ILE A 136 6.97 -4.50 -11.65
C ILE A 136 7.60 -3.58 -12.69
N ASP A 137 8.93 -3.56 -12.73
CA ASP A 137 9.64 -2.93 -13.84
C ASP A 137 9.42 -3.78 -15.11
N THR A 138 8.73 -3.22 -16.09
CA THR A 138 8.61 -3.85 -17.40
C THR A 138 9.91 -3.59 -18.18
N PRO A 139 10.56 -4.63 -18.74
CA PRO A 139 11.80 -4.46 -19.52
C PRO A 139 11.69 -3.58 -20.77
N ASP A 140 10.48 -3.20 -21.15
CA ASP A 140 10.20 -2.27 -22.24
C ASP A 140 9.07 -1.38 -21.73
N GLY A 141 9.22 -0.05 -21.82
CA GLY A 141 8.33 1.00 -21.27
C GLY A 141 6.87 1.00 -21.76
N ALA A 142 6.20 -0.14 -21.71
CA ALA A 142 4.80 -0.33 -21.97
C ALA A 142 4.05 -0.02 -20.68
N ASN A 143 3.66 1.26 -20.55
CA ASN A 143 2.52 1.68 -19.76
C ASN A 143 1.34 0.72 -20.01
N LEU A 144 1.11 -0.23 -19.11
CA LEU A 144 -0.14 -0.99 -19.01
C LEU A 144 -1.12 -0.27 -18.07
N GLY A 145 -1.08 1.06 -18.09
CA GLY A 145 -2.04 1.92 -17.40
C GLY A 145 -3.25 2.17 -18.28
N LYS A 146 -4.43 1.82 -17.75
CA LYS A 146 -5.80 2.05 -18.24
C LYS A 146 -6.42 0.86 -18.99
N SER A 147 -7.14 0.03 -18.23
CA SER A 147 -8.39 -0.59 -18.68
C SER A 147 -9.54 0.15 -18.03
#